data_AF-A0A7C5AH21-F1
#
_entry.id   AF-A0A7C5AH21-F1
#
_cell.length_a   1.000
_cell.length_b   1.000
_cell.length_c   1.000
_cell.angle_alpha   90.00
_cell.angle_beta   90.00
_cell.angle_gamma   90.00
#
_symmetry.space_group_name_H-M   'P 1'
#
loop_
_entity.id
_entity.type
_entity.pdbx_description
1 polymer ?
#
loop_
_entity_poly.entity_id
_entity_poly.type
_entity_poly.pdbx_seq_one_letter_code
_entity_poly.pdbx_strand_id
1 'polypeptide(L)'
;MKTSQAGSKMRGMALFLLLAAVFFSLPSECSAGKHKLTLVNAHFSDGTTEKWFNYWETPWIYADTPAAGQTFDTWSPAGSSAWRYLDGVNNPATRFDMPDTDMTVTAVYRAAGPTLYHLEARRSNSDGDYAEGTVVNVVAVPRVPDDNGKIFDQWTVVSGATLDRFGDIYSQSTTFIMPGNDCEIAATFKWPPAPHDLEIHNGGPDGEYSPGTVVTISANTPPLGKLFD
;
A
#
# COMPACT_ATOMS: atom_id res chain seq x y z
N MET A 1 -33.42 90.45 -34.44
CA MET A 1 -34.81 90.56 -33.95
C MET A 1 -34.85 89.89 -32.58
N LYS A 2 -34.83 90.67 -31.48
CA LYS A 2 -36.03 91.14 -30.74
C LYS A 2 -36.82 89.91 -30.24
N THR A 3 -36.92 89.61 -28.95
CA THR A 3 -37.15 90.46 -27.75
C THR A 3 -36.88 89.63 -26.46
N SER A 4 -36.15 90.17 -25.47
CA SER A 4 -36.68 90.75 -24.21
C SER A 4 -37.24 89.68 -23.26
N GLN A 5 -36.56 89.25 -22.18
CA GLN A 5 -36.21 89.96 -20.94
C GLN A 5 -37.39 90.67 -20.24
N ALA A 6 -37.64 90.25 -18.99
CA ALA A 6 -38.17 90.97 -17.81
C ALA A 6 -39.05 89.99 -17.00
N GLY A 7 -38.88 89.77 -15.70
CA GLY A 7 -38.09 90.45 -14.70
C GLY A 7 -38.87 90.50 -13.37
N SER A 8 -38.13 90.69 -12.28
CA SER A 8 -38.56 91.14 -10.95
C SER A 8 -38.53 90.05 -9.85
N LYS A 9 -37.48 89.98 -9.02
CA LYS A 9 -37.18 90.76 -7.80
C LYS A 9 -38.01 90.34 -6.56
N MET A 10 -37.24 89.84 -5.59
CA MET A 10 -37.21 90.24 -4.17
C MET A 10 -38.04 89.47 -3.12
N ARG A 11 -37.29 89.09 -2.06
CA ARG A 11 -37.61 89.05 -0.61
C ARG A 11 -38.09 87.73 0.00
N GLY A 12 -37.15 87.10 0.71
CA GLY A 12 -37.22 87.01 2.17
C GLY A 12 -38.02 85.86 2.81
N MET A 13 -37.42 85.35 3.88
CA MET A 13 -38.03 84.71 5.05
C MET A 13 -38.07 83.17 5.06
N ALA A 14 -37.38 82.65 6.09
CA ALA A 14 -37.16 81.25 6.40
C ALA A 14 -38.45 80.50 6.77
N LEU A 15 -38.52 79.21 6.43
CA LEU A 15 -39.12 78.22 7.32
C LEU A 15 -38.61 76.81 6.98
N PHE A 16 -38.00 76.18 7.98
CA PHE A 16 -37.58 74.78 8.01
C PHE A 16 -38.77 73.86 7.73
N LEU A 17 -38.65 72.94 6.77
CA LEU A 17 -39.50 71.76 6.67
C LEU A 17 -38.70 70.59 6.09
N LEU A 18 -38.38 69.68 7.01
CA LEU A 18 -37.80 68.37 6.82
C LEU A 18 -38.63 67.59 5.78
N LEU A 19 -38.04 67.08 4.70
CA LEU A 19 -38.71 66.04 3.89
C LEU A 19 -37.71 65.09 3.21
N ALA A 20 -37.66 63.89 3.79
CA ALA A 20 -37.36 62.58 3.21
C ALA A 20 -36.23 62.49 2.16
N ALA A 21 -35.04 62.08 2.63
CA ALA A 21 -34.12 61.36 1.77
C ALA A 21 -34.81 60.07 1.29
N VAL A 22 -34.90 59.93 -0.03
CA VAL A 22 -35.31 58.70 -0.69
C VAL A 22 -34.29 57.63 -0.29
N PHE A 23 -34.65 56.78 0.67
CA PHE A 23 -33.90 55.56 0.96
C PHE A 23 -33.99 54.70 -0.29
N PHE A 24 -32.95 54.72 -1.10
CA PHE A 24 -32.68 53.66 -2.05
C PHE A 24 -32.51 52.40 -1.19
N SER A 25 -33.54 51.57 -1.15
CA SER A 25 -33.52 50.25 -0.54
C SER A 25 -32.52 49.42 -1.33
N LEU A 26 -31.25 49.50 -0.96
CA LEU A 26 -30.30 48.44 -1.24
C LEU A 26 -30.92 47.16 -0.65
N PRO A 27 -30.96 46.03 -1.40
CA PRO A 27 -31.36 44.77 -0.80
C PRO A 27 -30.46 44.58 0.42
N SER A 28 -31.08 44.31 1.56
CA SER A 28 -30.40 44.08 2.83
C SER A 28 -29.10 43.36 2.55
N GLU A 29 -27.98 44.02 2.88
CA GLU A 29 -26.77 43.29 3.22
C GLU A 29 -27.21 42.37 4.35
N CYS A 30 -27.60 41.15 3.98
CA CYS A 30 -27.71 40.04 4.90
C CYS A 30 -26.32 39.99 5.49
N SER A 31 -26.16 40.50 6.71
CA SER A 31 -25.01 40.21 7.54
C SER A 31 -25.08 38.71 7.79
N ALA A 32 -24.68 37.92 6.80
CA ALA A 32 -24.48 36.49 6.94
C ALA A 32 -23.46 36.36 8.06
N GLY A 33 -23.93 35.88 9.22
CA GLY A 33 -23.07 35.69 10.37
C GLY A 33 -21.87 34.85 9.95
N LYS A 34 -20.69 35.15 10.50
CA LYS A 34 -19.59 34.22 10.37
C LYS A 34 -19.96 32.94 11.12
N HIS A 35 -19.64 31.80 10.52
CA HIS A 35 -19.82 30.50 11.13
C HIS A 35 -18.46 29.91 11.46
N LYS A 36 -18.44 29.11 12.52
CA LYS A 36 -17.24 28.50 13.04
C LYS A 36 -16.99 27.15 12.38
N LEU A 37 -15.79 26.96 11.86
CA LEU A 37 -15.30 25.66 11.40
C LEU A 37 -14.24 25.16 12.37
N THR A 38 -14.53 24.01 13.00
CA THR A 38 -13.61 23.31 13.90
C THR A 38 -13.11 22.03 13.23
N LEU A 39 -11.80 21.83 13.25
CA LEU A 39 -11.11 20.68 12.68
C LEU A 39 -10.62 19.75 13.80
N VAL A 40 -10.78 18.44 13.60
CA VAL A 40 -10.32 17.40 14.52
C VAL A 40 -9.35 16.49 13.77
N ASN A 41 -8.15 16.31 14.32
CA ASN A 41 -7.00 15.66 13.67
C ASN A 41 -6.66 16.29 12.31
N ALA A 42 -6.86 17.60 12.21
CA ALA A 42 -6.65 18.36 10.99
C ALA A 42 -6.38 19.83 11.33
N HIS A 43 -5.76 20.54 10.39
CA HIS A 43 -5.37 21.94 10.53
C HIS A 43 -5.64 22.76 9.26
N PHE A 44 -5.71 24.08 9.43
CA PHE A 44 -5.62 25.05 8.34
C PHE A 44 -4.16 25.31 7.96
N SER A 45 -3.91 26.02 6.87
CA SER A 45 -2.55 26.30 6.36
C SER A 45 -1.61 27.04 7.33
N ASP A 46 -2.15 27.72 8.34
CA ASP A 46 -1.39 28.38 9.41
C ASP A 46 -1.27 27.53 10.70
N GLY A 47 -1.70 26.28 10.66
CA GLY A 47 -1.60 25.33 11.76
C GLY A 47 -2.70 25.45 12.82
N THR A 48 -3.67 26.35 12.67
CA THR A 48 -4.81 26.42 13.61
C THR A 48 -5.84 25.32 13.30
N THR A 49 -6.66 24.99 14.30
CA THR A 49 -7.74 23.98 14.17
C THR A 49 -9.14 24.61 14.19
N GLU A 50 -9.25 25.92 14.42
CA GLU A 50 -10.54 26.62 14.46
C GLU A 50 -10.44 27.99 13.81
N LYS A 51 -11.42 28.32 12.94
CA LYS A 51 -11.55 29.62 12.26
C LYS A 51 -13.00 29.97 11.98
N TRP A 52 -13.24 31.27 11.76
CA TRP A 52 -14.55 31.84 11.42
C TRP A 52 -14.57 32.26 9.95
N PHE A 53 -15.55 31.75 9.21
CA PHE A 53 -15.68 31.95 7.77
C PHE A 53 -17.05 32.52 7.42
N ASN A 54 -17.13 33.24 6.31
CA ASN A 54 -18.42 33.62 5.74
C ASN A 54 -19.07 32.42 5.05
N TYR A 55 -20.39 32.45 4.90
CA TYR A 55 -21.10 31.51 4.04
C TYR A 55 -20.50 31.50 2.62
N TRP A 56 -20.29 30.32 2.04
CA TRP A 56 -19.62 30.06 0.75
C TRP A 56 -18.11 30.32 0.68
N GLU A 57 -17.45 30.68 1.77
CA GLU A 57 -15.99 30.68 1.78
C GLU A 57 -15.46 29.24 1.71
N THR A 58 -14.37 29.03 0.98
CA THR A 58 -13.86 27.69 0.65
C THR A 58 -12.42 27.47 1.16
N PRO A 59 -12.18 27.45 2.49
CA PRO A 59 -10.87 27.23 3.04
C PRO A 59 -10.27 25.87 2.64
N TRP A 60 -8.95 25.83 2.54
CA TRP A 60 -8.20 24.57 2.51
C TRP A 60 -8.10 24.00 3.92
N ILE A 61 -8.33 22.70 4.02
CA ILE A 61 -8.12 21.90 5.23
C ILE A 61 -7.14 20.77 4.93
N TYR A 62 -6.30 20.46 5.91
CA TYR A 62 -5.24 19.45 5.80
C TYR A 62 -5.40 18.46 6.93
N ALA A 63 -5.44 17.17 6.61
CA ALA A 63 -5.38 16.11 7.60
C ALA A 63 -4.02 16.16 8.28
N ASP A 64 -3.99 15.95 9.59
CA ASP A 64 -2.74 15.87 10.34
C ASP A 64 -1.94 14.63 9.91
N THR A 65 -0.66 14.62 10.27
CA THR A 65 0.17 13.42 10.08
C THR A 65 -0.38 12.29 10.95
N PRO A 66 -0.74 11.11 10.39
CA PRO A 66 -1.25 9.99 11.17
C PRO A 66 -0.21 9.47 12.17
N ALA A 67 -0.69 8.81 13.23
CA ALA A 67 0.19 8.01 14.09
C ALA A 67 0.85 6.86 13.30
N ALA A 68 1.97 6.34 13.81
CA ALA A 68 2.68 5.23 13.19
C ALA A 68 1.74 4.02 12.98
N GLY A 69 1.75 3.45 11.76
CA GLY A 69 0.88 2.34 11.39
C GLY A 69 -0.54 2.75 10.97
N GLN A 70 -0.84 4.04 10.82
CA GLN A 70 -2.10 4.53 10.27
C GLN A 70 -1.91 5.30 8.97
N THR A 71 -2.97 5.37 8.17
CA THR A 71 -3.05 6.23 6.98
C THR A 71 -4.38 6.97 6.97
N PHE A 72 -4.41 8.14 6.31
CA PHE A 72 -5.65 8.89 6.12
C PHE A 72 -6.66 8.02 5.37
N ASP A 73 -7.88 7.97 5.90
CA ASP A 73 -8.98 7.20 5.32
C ASP A 73 -9.94 8.13 4.59
N THR A 74 -10.60 9.02 5.34
CA THR A 74 -11.65 9.89 4.81
C THR A 74 -11.94 11.05 5.75
N TRP A 75 -12.61 12.09 5.24
CA TRP A 75 -13.15 13.17 6.04
C TRP A 75 -14.56 12.84 6.55
N SER A 76 -14.82 13.09 7.83
CA SER A 76 -16.12 12.93 8.48
C SER A 76 -16.62 14.25 9.04
N PRO A 77 -17.39 15.03 8.26
CA PRO A 77 -18.05 16.22 8.76
C PRO A 77 -19.30 15.86 9.57
N ALA A 78 -19.56 16.58 10.66
CA ALA A 78 -20.71 16.35 11.52
C ALA A 78 -22.03 16.64 10.78
N GLY A 79 -22.97 15.69 10.81
CA GLY A 79 -24.30 15.80 10.18
C GLY A 79 -24.46 14.95 8.92
N SER A 80 -25.64 14.35 8.75
CA SER A 80 -25.93 13.28 7.77
C SER A 80 -25.80 13.68 6.29
N SER A 81 -25.60 14.96 5.97
CA SER A 81 -25.43 15.46 4.60
C SER A 81 -24.23 16.40 4.44
N ALA A 82 -23.38 16.50 5.46
CA ALA A 82 -22.30 17.49 5.47
C ALA A 82 -21.13 17.12 4.52
N TRP A 83 -21.05 15.87 4.08
CA TRP A 83 -20.07 15.40 3.11
C TRP A 83 -20.15 16.14 1.76
N ARG A 84 -21.31 16.71 1.42
CA ARG A 84 -21.53 17.48 0.18
C ARG A 84 -20.73 18.79 0.11
N TYR A 85 -20.20 19.24 1.24
CA TYR A 85 -19.41 20.45 1.36
C TYR A 85 -17.91 20.20 1.18
N LEU A 86 -17.50 18.98 0.83
CA LEU A 86 -16.10 18.62 0.61
C LEU A 86 -15.87 18.33 -0.87
N ASP A 87 -14.87 19.00 -1.45
CA ASP A 87 -14.46 18.76 -2.84
C ASP A 87 -13.85 17.36 -3.04
N GLY A 88 -13.22 16.83 -1.99
CA GLY A 88 -12.51 15.56 -2.01
C GLY A 88 -12.48 14.89 -0.65
N VAL A 89 -13.50 14.06 -0.36
CA VAL A 89 -13.66 13.38 0.94
C VAL A 89 -12.54 12.39 1.24
N ASN A 90 -11.86 11.86 0.21
CA ASN A 90 -10.76 10.89 0.33
C ASN A 90 -9.38 11.51 0.00
N ASN A 91 -9.26 12.84 -0.05
CA ASN A 91 -7.97 13.51 -0.24
C ASN A 91 -7.52 14.13 1.09
N PRO A 92 -6.33 13.82 1.62
CA PRO A 92 -5.83 14.40 2.87
C PRO A 92 -5.69 15.92 2.84
N ALA A 93 -5.64 16.55 1.65
CA ALA A 93 -5.78 17.99 1.49
C ALA A 93 -6.98 18.30 0.60
N THR A 94 -7.93 19.06 1.11
CA THR A 94 -9.19 19.33 0.39
C THR A 94 -9.76 20.70 0.71
N ARG A 95 -10.73 21.14 -0.09
CA ARG A 95 -11.50 22.36 0.20
C ARG A 95 -12.80 22.01 0.90
N PHE A 96 -13.24 22.91 1.77
CA PHE A 96 -14.49 22.80 2.48
C PHE A 96 -15.38 24.02 2.18
N ASP A 97 -16.56 23.81 1.62
CA ASP A 97 -17.53 24.86 1.33
C ASP A 97 -18.32 25.20 2.61
N MET A 98 -18.06 26.37 3.20
CA MET A 98 -18.68 26.72 4.47
C MET A 98 -20.21 26.90 4.34
N PRO A 99 -21.04 26.11 5.06
CA PRO A 99 -22.48 26.32 5.10
C PRO A 99 -22.88 27.44 6.07
N ASP A 100 -24.17 27.79 6.07
CA ASP A 100 -24.75 28.79 6.99
C ASP A 100 -24.98 28.22 8.41
N THR A 101 -24.02 27.45 8.93
CA THR A 101 -24.02 26.87 10.27
C THR A 101 -22.60 26.54 10.71
N ASP A 102 -22.36 26.51 12.02
CA ASP A 102 -21.12 25.96 12.59
C ASP A 102 -20.93 24.49 12.18
N MET A 103 -19.68 24.13 11.90
CA MET A 103 -19.29 22.82 11.39
C MET A 103 -18.11 22.25 12.15
N THR A 104 -18.13 20.95 12.37
CA THR A 104 -16.95 20.19 12.82
C THR A 104 -16.60 19.17 11.76
N VAL A 105 -15.34 19.14 11.34
CA VAL A 105 -14.82 18.20 10.33
C VAL A 105 -13.69 17.41 10.93
N THR A 106 -13.81 16.08 10.92
CA THR A 106 -12.83 15.17 11.49
C THR A 106 -12.09 14.44 10.39
N ALA A 107 -10.75 14.45 10.41
CA ALA A 107 -9.98 13.51 9.62
C ALA A 107 -10.03 12.13 10.29
N VAL A 108 -10.52 11.14 9.56
CA VAL A 108 -10.58 9.74 10.00
C VAL A 108 -9.40 8.99 9.43
N TYR A 109 -8.78 8.17 10.27
CA TYR A 109 -7.63 7.36 9.91
C TYR A 109 -7.95 5.89 10.10
N ARG A 110 -7.37 5.05 9.24
CA ARG A 110 -7.44 3.59 9.33
C ARG A 110 -6.05 3.01 9.54
N ALA A 111 -5.98 1.76 9.95
CA ALA A 111 -4.72 1.03 9.96
C ALA A 111 -4.12 1.03 8.54
N ALA A 112 -2.83 1.33 8.43
CA ALA A 112 -2.09 1.10 7.20
C ALA A 112 -2.12 -0.41 6.91
N GLY A 113 -2.24 -0.79 5.64
CA GLY A 113 -2.00 -2.19 5.25
C GLY A 113 -0.58 -2.61 5.65
N PRO A 114 -0.31 -3.92 5.79
CA PRO A 114 1.05 -4.35 6.08
C PRO A 114 1.98 -3.84 4.98
N THR A 115 3.15 -3.35 5.37
CA THR A 115 4.24 -3.12 4.42
C THR A 115 4.57 -4.45 3.78
N LEU A 116 4.55 -4.50 2.45
CA LEU A 116 4.95 -5.67 1.68
C LEU A 116 6.37 -5.46 1.17
N TYR A 117 7.12 -6.56 1.14
CA TYR A 117 8.49 -6.64 0.61
C TYR A 117 8.52 -7.63 -0.54
N HIS A 118 9.37 -7.38 -1.52
CA HIS A 118 9.49 -8.22 -2.70
C HIS A 118 10.42 -9.42 -2.43
N LEU A 119 9.94 -10.62 -2.75
CA LEU A 119 10.74 -11.84 -2.83
C LEU A 119 10.99 -12.18 -4.29
N GLU A 120 12.25 -12.18 -4.69
CA GLU A 120 12.72 -12.78 -5.94
C GLU A 120 13.30 -14.18 -5.65
N ALA A 121 12.72 -15.23 -6.20
CA ALA A 121 13.04 -16.63 -5.99
C ALA A 121 13.49 -17.29 -7.30
N ARG A 122 14.79 -17.20 -7.58
CA ARG A 122 15.39 -17.80 -8.78
C ARG A 122 15.24 -19.32 -8.79
N ARG A 123 14.86 -19.85 -9.97
CA ARG A 123 14.58 -21.28 -10.17
C ARG A 123 13.49 -21.77 -9.20
N SER A 124 12.48 -20.93 -8.96
CA SER A 124 11.29 -21.21 -8.17
C SER A 124 10.06 -20.55 -8.82
N ASN A 125 8.87 -20.82 -8.30
CA ASN A 125 7.60 -20.19 -8.68
C ASN A 125 6.98 -19.40 -7.52
N SER A 126 7.80 -18.97 -6.57
CA SER A 126 7.39 -18.37 -5.31
C SER A 126 7.70 -16.87 -5.22
N ASP A 127 7.90 -16.22 -6.37
CA ASP A 127 8.06 -14.77 -6.45
C ASP A 127 6.79 -14.05 -5.98
N GLY A 128 6.94 -12.91 -5.32
CA GLY A 128 5.79 -12.10 -4.92
C GLY A 128 6.09 -11.08 -3.83
N ASP A 129 5.05 -10.33 -3.47
CA ASP A 129 5.11 -9.33 -2.42
C ASP A 129 4.46 -9.86 -1.13
N TYR A 130 5.23 -9.90 -0.05
CA TYR A 130 4.83 -10.52 1.21
C TYR A 130 5.08 -9.59 2.39
N ALA A 131 4.22 -9.65 3.40
CA ALA A 131 4.48 -8.95 4.66
C ALA A 131 5.64 -9.61 5.42
N GLU A 132 6.37 -8.85 6.22
CA GLU A 132 7.39 -9.39 7.11
C GLU A 132 6.84 -10.53 7.98
N GLY A 133 7.62 -11.59 8.15
CA GLY A 133 7.25 -12.76 8.95
C GLY A 133 6.30 -13.73 8.25
N THR A 134 5.84 -13.42 7.03
CA THR A 134 5.03 -14.36 6.23
C THR A 134 5.82 -15.62 5.94
N VAL A 135 5.22 -16.79 6.18
CA VAL A 135 5.80 -18.09 5.83
C VAL A 135 5.38 -18.45 4.41
N VAL A 136 6.34 -18.41 3.48
CA VAL A 136 6.16 -18.76 2.07
C VAL A 136 6.58 -20.20 1.85
N ASN A 137 5.76 -21.02 1.19
CA ASN A 137 6.21 -22.33 0.71
C ASN A 137 6.97 -22.14 -0.60
N VAL A 138 8.27 -22.42 -0.58
CA VAL A 138 9.14 -22.28 -1.74
C VAL A 138 9.43 -23.66 -2.33
N VAL A 139 9.28 -23.75 -3.65
CA VAL A 139 9.48 -24.99 -4.40
C VAL A 139 10.47 -24.74 -5.52
N ALA A 140 11.54 -25.50 -5.56
CA ALA A 140 12.55 -25.38 -6.61
C ALA A 140 12.04 -26.03 -7.91
N VAL A 141 12.15 -25.28 -9.00
CA VAL A 141 11.72 -25.67 -10.34
C VAL A 141 12.97 -25.71 -11.23
N PRO A 142 13.42 -26.90 -11.69
CA PRO A 142 14.55 -26.99 -12.61
C PRO A 142 14.18 -26.34 -13.95
N ARG A 143 15.12 -25.63 -14.57
CA ARG A 143 14.90 -25.03 -15.90
C ARG A 143 15.48 -25.92 -16.99
N VAL A 144 14.63 -26.33 -17.91
CA VAL A 144 14.98 -27.12 -19.09
C VAL A 144 15.36 -26.16 -20.23
N PRO A 145 16.45 -26.40 -20.98
CA PRO A 145 17.30 -27.60 -20.95
C PRO A 145 18.47 -27.59 -19.95
N ASP A 146 18.82 -26.46 -19.35
CA ASP A 146 20.05 -26.30 -18.54
C ASP A 146 20.24 -27.30 -17.38
N ASP A 147 19.14 -27.68 -16.73
CA ASP A 147 19.12 -28.57 -15.56
C ASP A 147 18.63 -29.98 -15.90
N ASN A 148 18.56 -30.32 -17.18
CA ASN A 148 18.14 -31.66 -17.57
C ASN A 148 19.09 -32.72 -17.00
N GLY A 149 18.55 -33.65 -16.21
CA GLY A 149 19.32 -34.71 -15.53
C GLY A 149 20.02 -34.28 -14.24
N LYS A 150 19.88 -33.02 -13.81
CA LYS A 150 20.35 -32.58 -12.49
C LYS A 150 19.31 -32.86 -11.41
N ILE A 151 19.78 -33.02 -10.19
CA ILE A 151 18.97 -33.11 -8.97
C ILE A 151 19.08 -31.81 -8.19
N PHE A 152 18.05 -31.49 -7.41
CA PHE A 152 18.09 -30.37 -6.47
C PHE A 152 19.28 -30.54 -5.51
N ASP A 153 19.99 -29.44 -5.25
CA ASP A 153 21.15 -29.41 -4.38
C ASP A 153 20.82 -28.72 -3.06
N GLN A 154 20.56 -27.41 -3.09
CA GLN A 154 20.19 -26.63 -1.93
C GLN A 154 19.54 -25.28 -2.31
N TRP A 155 18.94 -24.63 -1.33
CA TRP A 155 18.60 -23.21 -1.37
C TRP A 155 19.79 -22.36 -0.94
N THR A 156 19.90 -21.19 -1.55
CA THR A 156 20.91 -20.17 -1.23
C THR A 156 20.25 -18.80 -1.13
N VAL A 157 20.84 -17.90 -0.35
CA VAL A 157 20.48 -16.49 -0.34
C VAL A 157 21.40 -15.74 -1.29
N VAL A 158 20.82 -14.97 -2.21
CA VAL A 158 21.56 -14.06 -3.08
C VAL A 158 21.71 -12.70 -2.42
N SER A 159 20.63 -12.16 -1.84
CA SER A 159 20.65 -10.88 -1.13
C SER A 159 19.46 -10.71 -0.17
N GLY A 160 19.56 -9.74 0.75
CA GLY A 160 18.42 -9.28 1.56
C GLY A 160 17.86 -10.27 2.59
N ALA A 161 18.44 -11.47 2.74
CA ALA A 161 17.99 -12.46 3.70
C ALA A 161 19.18 -13.17 4.37
N THR A 162 18.87 -14.14 5.20
CA THR A 162 19.83 -15.02 5.87
C THR A 162 19.32 -16.46 5.82
N LEU A 163 20.22 -17.44 5.82
CA LEU A 163 19.88 -18.86 5.60
C LEU A 163 18.98 -19.45 6.70
N ASP A 164 18.98 -18.88 7.91
CA ASP A 164 18.10 -19.28 9.02
C ASP A 164 16.61 -18.97 8.77
N ARG A 165 16.29 -18.23 7.70
CA ARG A 165 14.90 -18.01 7.26
C ARG A 165 14.29 -19.23 6.57
N PHE A 166 15.09 -20.21 6.17
CA PHE A 166 14.60 -21.45 5.59
C PHE A 166 14.27 -22.48 6.68
N GLY A 167 13.21 -23.27 6.47
CA GLY A 167 12.93 -24.43 7.32
C GLY A 167 13.96 -25.55 7.13
N ASP A 168 14.27 -25.88 5.88
CA ASP A 168 15.32 -26.81 5.48
C ASP A 168 15.85 -26.41 4.10
N ILE A 169 17.14 -26.04 4.02
CA ILE A 169 17.78 -25.62 2.77
C ILE A 169 18.04 -26.80 1.81
N TYR A 170 18.04 -28.04 2.30
CA TYR A 170 18.31 -29.25 1.52
C TYR A 170 17.03 -29.96 1.04
N SER A 171 15.85 -29.41 1.37
CA SER A 171 14.58 -29.88 0.83
C SER A 171 14.14 -29.06 -0.39
N GLN A 172 13.82 -29.75 -1.49
CA GLN A 172 13.36 -29.12 -2.74
C GLN A 172 12.08 -28.30 -2.55
N SER A 173 11.20 -28.73 -1.63
CA SER A 173 10.03 -27.99 -1.15
C SER A 173 10.23 -27.69 0.32
N THR A 174 10.27 -26.42 0.68
CA THR A 174 10.56 -25.98 2.04
C THR A 174 9.79 -24.70 2.37
N THR A 175 9.95 -24.20 3.59
CA THR A 175 9.39 -22.91 4.00
C THR A 175 10.48 -21.85 4.01
N PHE A 176 10.10 -20.61 3.72
CA PHE A 176 10.94 -19.42 3.82
C PHE A 176 10.17 -18.32 4.57
N ILE A 177 10.78 -17.71 5.58
CA ILE A 177 10.17 -16.63 6.36
C ILE A 177 10.61 -15.28 5.77
N MET A 178 9.64 -14.48 5.32
CA MET A 178 9.92 -13.19 4.69
C MET A 178 10.60 -12.21 5.67
N PRO A 179 11.76 -11.61 5.32
CA PRO A 179 12.39 -10.57 6.11
C PRO A 179 11.68 -9.21 5.97
N GLY A 180 12.05 -8.24 6.80
CA GLY A 180 11.56 -6.86 6.77
C GLY A 180 12.18 -5.98 5.67
N ASN A 181 12.56 -6.57 4.53
CA ASN A 181 13.16 -5.89 3.38
C ASN A 181 13.06 -6.76 2.12
N ASP A 182 13.24 -6.17 0.95
CA ASP A 182 13.30 -6.91 -0.32
C ASP A 182 14.48 -7.89 -0.30
N CYS A 183 14.27 -9.10 -0.81
CA CYS A 183 15.28 -10.15 -0.77
C CYS A 183 15.23 -11.06 -1.99
N GLU A 184 16.35 -11.75 -2.19
CA GLU A 184 16.53 -12.67 -3.31
C GLU A 184 17.12 -13.99 -2.83
N ILE A 185 16.49 -15.09 -3.27
CA ILE A 185 16.92 -16.46 -3.02
C ILE A 185 17.07 -17.23 -4.33
N ALA A 186 17.83 -18.32 -4.29
CA ALA A 186 18.02 -19.17 -5.46
C ALA A 186 18.11 -20.64 -5.08
N ALA A 187 17.41 -21.50 -5.84
CA ALA A 187 17.66 -22.93 -5.82
C ALA A 187 18.83 -23.30 -6.73
N THR A 188 19.71 -24.17 -6.25
CA THR A 188 20.81 -24.75 -7.04
C THR A 188 20.52 -26.20 -7.40
N PHE A 189 21.06 -26.64 -8.53
CA PHE A 189 20.93 -27.99 -9.05
C PHE A 189 22.30 -28.53 -9.44
N LYS A 190 22.57 -29.80 -9.12
CA LYS A 190 23.84 -30.48 -9.40
C LYS A 190 23.62 -31.81 -10.12
N TRP A 191 24.64 -32.31 -10.78
CA TRP A 191 24.59 -33.67 -11.31
C TRP A 191 24.50 -34.68 -10.17
N PRO A 192 23.71 -35.76 -10.32
CA PRO A 192 23.75 -36.86 -9.38
C PRO A 192 25.16 -37.47 -9.36
N PRO A 193 25.57 -38.10 -8.25
CA PRO A 193 26.84 -38.83 -8.19
C PRO A 193 26.97 -39.82 -9.34
N ALA A 194 28.18 -39.95 -9.90
CA ALA A 194 28.46 -40.97 -10.90
C ALA A 194 28.18 -42.36 -10.31
N PRO A 195 27.63 -43.29 -11.08
CA PRO A 195 27.44 -44.65 -10.65
C PRO A 195 28.79 -45.41 -10.56
N HIS A 196 28.75 -46.59 -9.94
CA HIS A 196 29.91 -47.44 -9.71
C HIS A 196 29.70 -48.82 -10.32
N ASP A 197 30.77 -49.41 -10.85
CA ASP A 197 30.76 -50.79 -11.32
C ASP A 197 30.79 -51.77 -10.14
N LEU A 198 29.89 -52.76 -10.18
CA LEU A 198 29.85 -53.91 -9.31
C LEU A 198 30.19 -55.15 -10.13
N GLU A 199 31.24 -55.86 -9.70
CA GLU A 199 31.65 -57.15 -10.26
C GLU A 199 31.54 -58.22 -9.18
N ILE A 200 30.82 -59.30 -9.50
CA ILE A 200 30.50 -60.42 -8.61
C ILE A 200 31.05 -61.70 -9.23
N HIS A 201 32.15 -62.18 -8.68
CA HIS A 201 32.72 -63.46 -9.12
C HIS A 201 31.89 -64.64 -8.64
N ASN A 202 31.62 -65.59 -9.55
CA ASN A 202 30.82 -66.79 -9.30
C ASN A 202 29.40 -66.51 -8.80
N GLY A 203 28.83 -65.39 -9.24
CA GLY A 203 27.47 -64.98 -8.95
C GLY A 203 27.02 -63.88 -9.90
N GLY A 204 25.97 -63.17 -9.54
CA GLY A 204 25.51 -61.99 -10.26
C GLY A 204 24.39 -61.27 -9.52
N PRO A 205 23.91 -60.13 -10.05
CA PRO A 205 24.34 -59.52 -11.30
C PRO A 205 25.57 -58.61 -11.18
N ASP A 206 26.37 -58.56 -12.24
CA ASP A 206 27.33 -57.47 -12.50
C ASP A 206 26.62 -56.27 -13.10
N GLY A 207 27.17 -55.07 -12.93
CA GLY A 207 26.66 -53.88 -13.61
C GLY A 207 27.08 -52.56 -12.98
N GLU A 208 26.58 -51.47 -13.57
CA GLU A 208 26.82 -50.11 -13.10
C GLU A 208 25.62 -49.66 -12.24
N TYR A 209 25.89 -49.24 -11.00
CA TYR A 209 24.87 -48.92 -10.01
C TYR A 209 25.08 -47.55 -9.40
N SER A 210 24.02 -46.74 -9.36
CA SER A 210 24.04 -45.45 -8.66
C SER A 210 24.21 -45.65 -7.14
N PRO A 211 24.89 -44.75 -6.42
CA PRO A 211 25.01 -44.83 -4.98
C PRO A 211 23.65 -44.95 -4.28
N GLY A 212 23.55 -45.84 -3.30
CA GLY A 212 22.31 -46.15 -2.58
C GLY A 212 21.42 -47.22 -3.22
N THR A 213 21.79 -47.72 -4.40
CA THR A 213 21.08 -48.87 -5.01
C THR A 213 21.28 -50.13 -4.17
N VAL A 214 20.19 -50.78 -3.77
CA VAL A 214 20.23 -52.10 -3.13
C VAL A 214 20.18 -53.17 -4.22
N VAL A 215 21.25 -53.96 -4.33
CA VAL A 215 21.38 -55.03 -5.33
C VAL A 215 21.25 -56.38 -4.63
N THR A 216 20.24 -57.17 -5.01
CA THR A 216 20.14 -58.57 -4.57
C THR A 216 21.11 -59.41 -5.37
N ILE A 217 22.06 -60.04 -4.68
CA ILE A 217 23.09 -60.88 -5.31
C ILE A 217 22.73 -62.36 -5.14
N SER A 218 23.08 -63.17 -6.13
CA SER A 218 22.95 -64.62 -6.09
C SER A 218 24.25 -65.28 -6.52
N ALA A 219 24.56 -66.42 -5.90
CA ALA A 219 25.67 -67.25 -6.33
C ALA A 219 25.26 -68.12 -7.52
N ASN A 220 26.24 -68.46 -8.35
CA ASN A 220 26.08 -69.47 -9.38
C ASN A 220 25.89 -70.86 -8.76
N THR A 221 25.23 -71.76 -9.50
CA THR A 221 25.10 -73.15 -9.09
C THR A 221 26.50 -73.75 -8.86
N PRO A 222 26.76 -74.37 -7.68
CA PRO A 222 28.06 -74.94 -7.39
C PRO A 222 28.37 -76.12 -8.33
N PRO A 223 29.65 -76.43 -8.59
CA PRO A 223 30.03 -77.61 -9.36
C PRO A 223 29.45 -78.91 -8.77
N LEU A 224 29.24 -79.93 -9.61
CA LEU A 224 28.66 -81.21 -9.18
C LEU A 224 29.44 -81.81 -7.99
N GLY A 225 28.74 -82.14 -6.91
CA GLY A 225 29.33 -82.67 -5.67
C GLY A 225 29.90 -81.62 -4.71
N LYS A 226 29.69 -80.32 -4.97
CA LYS A 226 30.02 -79.21 -4.07
C LYS A 226 28.75 -78.54 -3.54
N LEU A 227 28.82 -78.00 -2.32
CA LEU A 227 27.78 -77.18 -1.71
C LEU A 227 28.34 -75.77 -1.49
N PHE A 228 27.43 -74.80 -1.39
CA PHE A 228 27.75 -73.47 -0.91
C PHE A 228 28.08 -73.57 0.59
N ASP A 229 29.21 -73.01 1.01
CA ASP A 229 29.70 -72.97 2.40
C ASP A 229 29.64 -71.53 2.89
#